data_AF-A0A350QTZ7-F1
#
_entry.id   AF-A0A350QTZ7-F1
#
_cell.length_a   1.000
_cell.length_b   1.000
_cell.length_c   1.000
_cell.angle_alpha   90.00
_cell.angle_beta   90.00
_cell.angle_gamma   90.00
#
_symmetry.space_group_name_H-M   'P 1'
#
loop_
_entity.id
_entity.type
_entity.pdbx_description
1 polymer ?
#
loop_
_entity_poly.entity_id
_entity_poly.type
_entity_poly.pdbx_seq_one_letter_code
_entity_poly.pdbx_strand_id
1 'polypeptide(L)' 'MNLTLRLFLLSLLLAATCLGAVEKPNLVVFISDDLGRLDTSIHGSKDVRTPTMDLFAAKGMTFDNAYVA' A
#
# COMPACT_ATOMS: atom_id res chain seq x y z
N MET A 1 35.62 -10.28 35.15
CA MET A 1 34.99 -10.08 33.83
C MET A 1 34.90 -8.58 33.57
N ASN A 2 35.64 -8.08 32.58
CA ASN A 2 36.04 -6.67 32.49
C ASN A 2 34.84 -5.77 32.10
N LEU A 3 34.76 -4.55 32.66
CA LEU A 3 33.64 -3.61 32.44
C LEU A 3 33.42 -3.26 30.96
N THR A 4 34.50 -3.16 30.19
CA THR A 4 34.50 -2.95 28.75
C THR A 4 33.78 -4.06 27.99
N LEU A 5 33.95 -5.32 28.41
CA LEU A 5 33.28 -6.46 27.77
C LEU A 5 31.76 -6.42 28.01
N ARG A 6 31.32 -5.96 29.20
CA ARG A 6 29.89 -5.80 29.52
C ARG A 6 29.24 -4.70 28.70
N LEU A 7 29.92 -3.56 28.54
CA LEU A 7 29.45 -2.45 27.71
C LEU A 7 29.36 -2.84 26.23
N PHE A 8 30.34 -3.60 25.74
CA PHE A 8 30.33 -4.12 24.37
C PHE A 8 29.16 -5.08 24.15
N LEU A 9 28.96 -6.06 25.04
CA LEU A 9 27.82 -6.99 24.98
C LEU A 9 26.47 -6.27 25.05
N LEU A 10 26.34 -5.23 25.89
CA LEU A 10 25.11 -4.44 25.98
C LEU A 10 24.85 -3.69 24.67
N SER A 11 25.87 -3.05 24.09
CA SER A 11 25.73 -2.35 22.81
C SER A 11 25.31 -3.29 21.67
N LEU A 12 25.84 -4.50 21.65
CA LEU A 12 25.49 -5.52 20.67
C LEU A 12 24.03 -6.00 20.83
N LEU A 13 23.57 -6.14 22.07
CA LEU A 13 22.19 -6.52 22.37
C LEU A 13 21.18 -5.46 21.89
N LEU A 14 21.49 -4.17 22.09
CA LEU A 14 20.65 -3.06 21.63
C LEU A 14 20.62 -2.95 20.09
N ALA A 15 21.72 -3.24 19.40
CA ALA A 15 21.76 -3.21 17.94
C ALA A 15 20.88 -4.31 17.31
N ALA A 16 20.80 -5.49 17.95
CA ALA A 16 19.99 -6.61 17.47
C ALA A 16 18.48 -6.33 17.49
N THR A 17 17.99 -5.47 18.39
CA THR A 17 16.56 -5.12 18.47
C THR A 17 16.07 -4.22 17.34
N CYS A 18 16.98 -3.56 16.62
CA CYS A 18 16.64 -2.71 15.46
C CYS A 18 16.49 -3.50 14.15
N LEU A 19 16.81 -4.80 14.12
CA LEU A 19 16.73 -5.65 12.94
C LEU A 19 15.32 -6.25 12.70
N GLY A 20 14.27 -5.53 13.09
CA GLY A 20 12.89 -5.94 12.78
C GLY A 20 12.65 -5.96 11.27
N ALA A 21 12.28 -7.11 10.72
CA ALA A 21 11.88 -7.20 9.32
C ALA A 21 10.57 -6.43 9.12
N VAL A 22 10.57 -5.45 8.19
CA VAL A 22 9.34 -4.78 7.79
C VAL A 22 8.44 -5.80 7.11
N GLU A 23 7.24 -6.00 7.67
CA GLU A 23 6.24 -6.84 7.03
C GLU A 23 5.88 -6.24 5.67
N LYS A 24 5.92 -7.08 4.63
CA LYS A 24 5.54 -6.64 3.28
C LYS A 24 4.02 -6.51 3.23
N PRO A 25 3.49 -5.44 2.61
CA PRO A 25 2.06 -5.35 2.40
C PRO A 25 1.60 -6.42 1.41
N ASN A 26 0.36 -6.88 1.58
CA ASN A 26 -0.31 -7.67 0.55
C ASN A 26 -0.75 -6.73 -0.58
N LEU A 27 -0.44 -7.09 -1.83
CA LEU A 27 -0.88 -6.36 -3.01
C LEU A 27 -2.00 -7.14 -3.70
N VAL A 28 -3.18 -6.54 -3.81
CA VAL A 28 -4.32 -7.10 -4.54
C VAL A 28 -4.56 -6.25 -5.77
N VAL A 29 -4.55 -6.87 -6.96
CA VAL A 29 -4.81 -6.21 -8.23
C VAL A 29 -6.17 -6.66 -8.75
N PHE A 30 -7.09 -5.71 -8.90
CA PHE A 30 -8.38 -5.94 -9.54
C PHE A 30 -8.26 -5.54 -11.02
N ILE A 31 -8.69 -6.42 -11.92
CA ILE A 31 -8.72 -6.17 -13.36
C ILE A 31 -10.12 -6.49 -13.85
N SER A 32 -10.69 -5.57 -14.61
CA SER A 32 -11.98 -5.71 -15.29
C SER A 32 -11.74 -5.80 -16.80
N ASP A 33 -12.49 -6.67 -17.46
CA ASP A 33 -12.49 -6.79 -18.92
C ASP A 33 -13.40 -5.73 -19.54
N ASP A 34 -12.95 -5.10 -20.63
CA ASP A 34 -13.68 -4.08 -21.42
C ASP A 34 -14.35 -2.93 -20.62
N LEU A 35 -13.82 -2.57 -19.45
CA LEU A 35 -14.35 -1.45 -18.65
C LEU A 35 -13.93 -0.10 -19.25
N GLY A 36 -14.91 0.61 -19.80
CA GLY A 36 -14.75 1.96 -20.30
C GLY A 36 -14.81 3.04 -19.22
N ARG A 37 -14.38 4.25 -19.57
CA ARG A 37 -14.35 5.38 -18.62
C ARG A 37 -15.72 5.72 -18.05
N LEU A 38 -16.76 5.75 -18.90
CA LEU A 38 -18.12 6.11 -18.49
C LEU A 38 -18.90 4.97 -17.81
N ASP A 39 -18.27 3.82 -17.60
CA ASP A 39 -18.86 2.68 -16.88
C ASP A 39 -18.68 2.79 -15.36
N THR A 40 -18.21 3.94 -14.87
CA THR A 40 -17.82 4.12 -13.47
C THR A 40 -18.32 5.45 -12.93
N SER A 41 -18.84 5.46 -11.69
CA SER A 41 -19.34 6.71 -11.08
C SER A 41 -18.23 7.72 -10.82
N ILE A 42 -17.01 7.25 -10.51
CA ILE A 42 -15.84 8.11 -10.28
C ILE A 42 -15.44 8.95 -11.50
N HIS A 43 -15.76 8.49 -12.71
CA HIS A 43 -15.51 9.23 -13.96
C HIS A 43 -16.76 9.90 -14.52
N GLY A 44 -17.80 10.08 -13.70
CA GLY A 44 -18.98 10.88 -14.05
C GLY A 44 -20.13 10.11 -14.69
N SER A 45 -20.14 8.77 -14.61
CA SER A 45 -21.32 8.00 -15.01
C SER A 45 -22.54 8.41 -14.19
N LYS A 46 -23.69 8.65 -14.87
CA LYS A 46 -24.97 8.97 -14.21
C LYS A 46 -25.84 7.73 -13.99
N ASP A 47 -25.59 6.69 -14.76
CA ASP A 47 -26.42 5.48 -14.79
C ASP A 47 -25.76 4.33 -14.01
N VAL A 48 -24.43 4.27 -13.99
CA VAL A 48 -23.68 3.20 -13.30
C VAL A 48 -23.28 3.62 -11.91
N ARG A 49 -23.59 2.77 -10.92
CA ARG A 49 -23.26 2.98 -9.51
C ARG A 49 -22.15 2.04 -9.09
N THR A 50 -20.99 2.59 -8.71
CA THR A 50 -19.83 1.79 -8.25
C THR A 50 -19.36 2.18 -6.84
N PRO A 51 -20.20 2.00 -5.81
CA PRO A 51 -19.96 2.55 -4.47
C PRO A 51 -18.67 2.04 -3.79
N THR A 52 -18.29 0.79 -4.05
CA THR A 52 -17.03 0.23 -3.51
C THR A 52 -15.81 0.88 -4.15
N MET A 53 -15.88 1.15 -5.45
CA MET A 53 -14.80 1.86 -6.15
C MET A 53 -14.76 3.34 -5.76
N ASP A 54 -15.91 3.97 -5.54
CA ASP A 54 -15.98 5.34 -5.00
C ASP A 54 -15.27 5.43 -3.64
N LEU A 55 -15.46 4.43 -2.77
CA LEU A 55 -14.78 4.35 -1.47
C LEU A 55 -13.26 4.19 -1.63
N PHE A 56 -12.79 3.38 -2.59
CA PHE A 56 -11.37 3.25 -2.86
C PHE A 56 -10.76 4.54 -3.41
N ALA A 57 -11.44 5.20 -4.35
CA ALA A 57 -11.01 6.49 -4.90
C ALA A 57 -10.91 7.57 -3.80
N ALA A 58 -11.91 7.65 -2.91
CA ALA A 58 -11.94 8.63 -1.81
C ALA A 58 -10.85 8.39 -0.74
N LYS A 59 -10.37 7.15 -0.58
CA LYS A 59 -9.32 6.78 0.38
C LYS A 59 -7.93 6.66 -0.24
N GLY A 60 -7.83 6.85 -1.55
CA GLY A 60 -6.64 6.53 -2.33
C GLY A 60 -6.33 7.60 -3.36
N MET A 61 -5.88 7.15 -4.52
CA MET A 61 -5.52 7.98 -5.66
C MET A 61 -6.28 7.49 -6.89
N THR A 62 -6.79 8.43 -7.67
CA THR A 62 -7.42 8.18 -8.97
C THR A 62 -6.53 8.73 -10.07
N PHE A 63 -6.39 7.99 -11.17
CA PHE A 63 -5.64 8.40 -12.34
C PHE A 63 -6.61 8.77 -13.46
N ASP A 64 -6.82 10.07 -13.67
CA ASP A 64 -7.78 10.54 -14.69
C ASP A 64 -7.33 10.23 -16.14
N ASN A 65 -6.03 9.99 -16.33
CA ASN A 65 -5.38 9.74 -17.62
C ASN A 65 -4.55 8.45 -17.57
N ALA A 66 -5.20 7.31 -17.32
CA ALA A 66 -4.58 5.98 -17.37
C ALA A 66 -4.75 5.37 -18.77
N TYR A 67 -3.66 5.32 -19.55
CA TYR A 67 -3.65 4.76 -20.90
C TYR A 67 -3.15 3.31 -20.91
N VAL A 68 -3.68 2.49 -21.82
CA VAL A 68 -3.17 1.15 -22.12
C VAL A 68 -1.98 1.25 -23.07
N ALA A 69 -1.04 0.30 -22.96
CA ALA A 69 0.17 0.21 -23.78
C ALA A 69 -0.10 -0.23 -25.23
#